data_AF-A0A661ZKB8-F1
#
_entry.id   AF-A0A661ZKB8-F1
#
_cell.length_a   1.000
_cell.length_b   1.000
_cell.length_c   1.000
_cell.angle_alpha   90.00
_cell.angle_beta   90.00
_cell.angle_gamma   90.00
#
_symmetry.space_group_name_H-M   'P 1'
#
loop_
_entity.id
_entity.type
_entity.pdbx_description
1 polymer ?
#
loop_
_entity_poly.entity_id
_entity_poly.type
_entity_poly.pdbx_seq_one_letter_code
_entity_poly.pdbx_strand_id
1 'polypeptide(L)'
;QYNIKEDWPIEDWSSVKGVDWLWSPMLTYRAHVIETFGRVIMSEQTVIQTKDWGLENAFPFIDPPKGQKKPKVGSMKKIKGGSYAIGPDDEDPSGASPRGEVTVEDFYIDCYEVTISEYAKFLNAGGYDDYYWEDMADPTWCGIIKKGEGAYTVVPGKEFYPVCLIKIEGAKAYAKWAGKRLPTEYEWEIAARGSQERLYPWGDEVPDITRANFDYHIGHTVPVGSYPMGKTTEGVYDMAGNVNEMIDKKWEEYPWGKKREDFTQALKNPLCRGGAWTSPNNFLKATYRDVVKHHYMAPFVGFRCARDTK
;
A
#
# COMPACT_ATOMS: atom_id res chain seq x y z
N GLN A 1 29.85 7.06 12.99
CA GLN A 1 30.39 5.86 12.30
C GLN A 1 29.99 4.67 13.16
N TYR A 2 29.21 3.73 12.63
CA TYR A 2 28.83 2.50 13.35
C TYR A 2 29.81 1.38 12.97
N ASN A 3 30.35 0.66 13.96
CA ASN A 3 31.29 -0.44 13.75
C ASN A 3 30.52 -1.76 13.70
N ILE A 4 30.24 -2.24 12.49
CA ILE A 4 29.34 -3.38 12.23
C ILE A 4 29.83 -4.72 12.79
N LYS A 5 31.13 -4.83 13.14
CA LYS A 5 31.73 -6.07 13.64
C LYS A 5 31.39 -6.38 15.09
N GLU A 6 30.98 -5.39 15.87
CA GLU A 6 30.70 -5.57 17.31
C GLU A 6 29.27 -6.07 17.57
N ASP A 7 28.33 -5.81 16.67
CA ASP A 7 26.90 -6.08 16.88
C ASP A 7 26.36 -7.33 16.15
N TRP A 8 27.13 -7.95 15.24
CA TRP A 8 26.69 -9.14 14.50
C TRP A 8 27.80 -10.19 14.32
N PRO A 9 27.84 -11.24 15.17
CA PRO A 9 28.90 -12.24 15.12
C PRO A 9 28.57 -13.30 14.07
N ILE A 10 28.79 -12.98 12.79
CA ILE A 10 28.89 -14.00 11.74
C ILE A 10 30.37 -14.28 11.53
N GLU A 11 30.83 -15.40 12.06
CA GLU A 11 32.26 -15.72 12.19
C GLU A 11 32.90 -16.28 10.91
N ASP A 12 32.12 -16.71 9.91
CA ASP A 12 32.69 -17.26 8.67
C ASP A 12 31.88 -16.90 7.41
N TRP A 13 32.46 -16.01 6.60
CA TRP A 13 31.92 -15.53 5.32
C TRP A 13 32.48 -16.30 4.11
N SER A 14 33.35 -17.29 4.32
CA SER A 14 34.07 -17.98 3.25
C SER A 14 33.27 -19.06 2.51
N SER A 15 32.08 -19.41 3.00
CA SER A 15 31.27 -20.53 2.48
C SER A 15 30.37 -20.18 1.29
N VAL A 16 30.24 -18.90 0.91
CA VAL A 16 29.42 -18.49 -0.24
C VAL A 16 30.31 -18.29 -1.48
N LYS A 17 30.61 -19.39 -2.18
CA LYS A 17 31.29 -19.30 -3.49
C LYS A 17 30.31 -18.82 -4.57
N GLY A 18 30.65 -17.72 -5.23
CA GLY A 18 29.96 -17.23 -6.44
C GLY A 18 29.16 -15.93 -6.29
N VAL A 19 29.30 -15.20 -5.18
CA VAL A 19 28.58 -13.94 -4.96
C VAL A 19 29.55 -12.83 -4.54
N ASP A 20 29.90 -11.94 -5.46
CA ASP A 20 30.66 -10.71 -5.20
C ASP A 20 29.67 -9.57 -4.90
N TRP A 21 29.32 -9.33 -3.63
CA TRP A 21 28.73 -8.02 -3.24
C TRP A 21 29.27 -7.54 -1.90
N LEU A 22 29.83 -6.32 -1.92
CA LEU A 22 30.28 -5.56 -0.75
C LEU A 22 29.06 -4.93 -0.06
N TRP A 23 28.82 -5.27 1.20
CA TRP A 23 27.81 -4.60 2.04
C TRP A 23 28.26 -3.17 2.41
N SER A 24 27.39 -2.19 2.16
CA SER A 24 27.57 -0.82 2.67
C SER A 24 26.39 -0.43 3.59
N PRO A 25 26.64 -0.20 4.89
CA PRO A 25 25.59 0.11 5.87
C PRO A 25 24.97 1.51 5.75
N MET A 26 25.37 2.30 4.75
CA MET A 26 24.67 3.57 4.42
C MET A 26 23.53 3.35 3.40
N LEU A 27 23.54 2.25 2.65
CA LEU A 27 22.44 1.87 1.74
C LEU A 27 21.24 1.28 2.50
N THR A 28 21.46 0.75 3.72
CA THR A 28 20.43 0.09 4.52
C THR A 28 19.42 1.05 5.16
N TYR A 29 19.73 2.33 5.33
CA TYR A 29 18.74 3.29 5.85
C TYR A 29 17.56 3.52 4.87
N ARG A 30 17.77 3.27 3.57
CA ARG A 30 16.68 3.24 2.57
C ARG A 30 16.22 1.82 2.22
N ALA A 31 17.03 0.79 2.51
CA ALA A 31 16.69 -0.61 2.26
C ALA A 31 15.93 -1.30 3.42
N HIS A 32 15.80 -0.67 4.60
CA HIS A 32 15.02 -1.22 5.73
C HIS A 32 13.50 -1.34 5.48
N VAL A 33 13.06 -1.11 4.25
CA VAL A 33 11.70 -1.38 3.80
C VAL A 33 11.57 -2.76 3.14
N ILE A 34 12.68 -3.49 2.93
CA ILE A 34 12.71 -4.79 2.25
C ILE A 34 13.50 -5.81 3.12
N GLU A 35 13.18 -5.89 4.40
CA GLU A 35 13.65 -6.98 5.27
C GLU A 35 12.51 -7.96 5.57
N THR A 36 12.05 -8.67 4.54
CA THR A 36 11.78 -10.12 4.55
C THR A 36 11.48 -10.53 3.10
N PHE A 37 11.83 -11.76 2.72
CA PHE A 37 11.60 -12.38 1.39
C PHE A 37 12.64 -12.05 0.31
N GLY A 38 13.79 -12.73 0.35
CA GLY A 38 14.43 -13.45 -0.77
C GLY A 38 14.73 -12.77 -2.12
N ARG A 39 14.29 -11.55 -2.38
CA ARG A 39 14.58 -10.75 -3.56
C ARG A 39 15.23 -9.47 -3.08
N VAL A 40 16.57 -9.45 -3.12
CA VAL A 40 17.33 -8.22 -2.87
C VAL A 40 17.07 -7.29 -4.07
N ILE A 41 16.03 -6.46 -3.97
CA ILE A 41 15.87 -5.33 -4.87
C ILE A 41 16.65 -4.18 -4.23
N MET A 42 17.89 -4.05 -4.68
CA MET A 42 18.73 -2.91 -4.35
C MET A 42 18.01 -1.62 -4.78
N SER A 43 18.03 -0.62 -3.91
CA SER A 43 17.29 0.63 -4.07
C SER A 43 17.58 1.35 -5.40
N GLU A 44 16.60 2.15 -5.83
CA GLU A 44 16.47 2.80 -7.14
C GLU A 44 17.68 3.63 -7.62
N GLN A 45 18.56 4.09 -6.73
CA GLN A 45 19.72 4.89 -7.15
C GLN A 45 20.86 4.04 -7.75
N THR A 46 20.95 2.74 -7.42
CA THR A 46 21.98 1.86 -8.00
C THR A 46 21.49 1.23 -9.31
N VAL A 47 20.23 0.77 -9.34
CA VAL A 47 19.65 0.06 -10.49
C VAL A 47 19.38 0.98 -11.68
N ILE A 48 18.99 2.25 -11.47
CA ILE A 48 18.81 3.20 -12.60
C ILE A 48 20.17 3.59 -13.22
N GLN A 49 21.28 3.46 -12.48
CA GLN A 49 22.62 3.77 -13.00
C GLN A 49 23.37 2.57 -13.58
N THR A 50 23.05 1.33 -13.18
CA THR A 50 23.70 0.14 -13.72
C THR A 50 22.74 -0.65 -14.60
N LYS A 51 22.99 -0.65 -15.93
CA LYS A 51 22.49 -1.71 -16.82
C LYS A 51 23.14 -3.03 -16.41
N ASP A 52 22.52 -3.77 -15.50
CA ASP A 52 22.97 -5.11 -15.18
C ASP A 52 22.13 -6.11 -15.98
N TRP A 53 22.66 -6.52 -17.13
CA TRP A 53 22.06 -7.50 -18.03
C TRP A 53 21.75 -8.84 -17.34
N GLY A 54 22.34 -9.15 -16.18
CA GLY A 54 22.02 -10.36 -15.43
C GLY A 54 20.64 -10.31 -14.73
N LEU A 55 20.26 -9.16 -14.19
CA LEU A 55 19.00 -8.97 -13.44
C LEU A 55 17.79 -8.85 -14.38
N GLU A 56 17.93 -8.11 -15.49
CA GLU A 56 16.90 -7.96 -16.51
C GLU A 56 16.52 -9.32 -17.16
N ASN A 57 17.48 -10.25 -17.25
CA ASN A 57 17.25 -11.60 -17.74
C ASN A 57 16.73 -12.58 -16.67
N ALA A 58 16.97 -12.30 -15.38
CA ALA A 58 16.51 -13.14 -14.27
C ALA A 58 15.04 -12.86 -13.89
N PHE A 59 14.57 -11.61 -14.05
CA PHE A 59 13.22 -11.19 -13.72
C PHE A 59 12.69 -10.24 -14.81
N PRO A 60 12.09 -10.74 -15.89
CA PRO A 60 11.53 -9.87 -16.90
C PRO A 60 10.34 -9.11 -16.29
N PHE A 61 10.49 -7.79 -16.13
CA PHE A 61 9.36 -6.92 -15.81
C PHE A 61 8.27 -7.08 -16.87
N ILE A 62 7.03 -7.09 -16.44
CA ILE A 62 5.89 -7.14 -17.35
C ILE A 62 5.38 -5.72 -17.64
N ASP A 63 4.92 -5.50 -18.86
CA ASP A 63 4.22 -4.27 -19.21
C ASP A 63 2.92 -4.15 -18.38
N PRO A 64 2.54 -2.93 -17.93
CA PRO A 64 1.22 -2.69 -17.38
C PRO A 64 0.08 -3.09 -18.35
N PRO A 65 -1.10 -3.49 -17.83
CA PRO A 65 -2.21 -3.90 -18.69
C PRO A 65 -2.63 -2.79 -19.69
N LYS A 66 -2.69 -3.11 -20.98
CA LYS A 66 -3.02 -2.15 -22.06
C LYS A 66 -4.54 -1.91 -22.16
N GLY A 67 -4.94 -0.71 -22.59
CA GLY A 67 -6.31 -0.45 -23.08
C GLY A 67 -7.39 -0.22 -22.02
N GLN A 68 -7.02 0.32 -20.86
CA GLN A 68 -7.96 0.52 -19.76
C GLN A 68 -8.93 1.68 -20.02
N LYS A 69 -10.19 1.51 -19.63
CA LYS A 69 -11.16 2.61 -19.61
C LYS A 69 -10.72 3.62 -18.54
N LYS A 70 -10.79 4.92 -18.87
CA LYS A 70 -10.46 5.97 -17.89
C LYS A 70 -11.29 5.79 -16.62
N PRO A 71 -10.67 5.75 -15.43
CA PRO A 71 -11.38 5.58 -14.18
C PRO A 71 -12.29 6.78 -13.91
N LYS A 72 -13.45 6.51 -13.30
CA LYS A 72 -14.36 7.56 -12.80
C LYS A 72 -13.89 7.97 -11.40
N VAL A 73 -12.83 8.76 -11.34
CA VAL A 73 -12.23 9.25 -10.08
C VAL A 73 -13.28 9.95 -9.21
N GLY A 74 -13.14 9.83 -7.89
CA GLY A 74 -14.10 10.33 -6.91
C GLY A 74 -15.44 9.56 -6.80
N SER A 75 -15.68 8.56 -7.66
CA SER A 75 -16.88 7.71 -7.55
C SER A 75 -16.79 6.77 -6.34
N MET A 76 -17.92 6.54 -5.68
CA MET A 76 -18.01 5.68 -4.50
C MET A 76 -19.02 4.55 -4.70
N LYS A 77 -18.80 3.42 -4.02
CA LYS A 77 -19.76 2.33 -3.88
C LYS A 77 -20.41 2.36 -2.52
N LYS A 78 -21.73 2.25 -2.50
CA LYS A 78 -22.48 1.99 -1.27
C LYS A 78 -22.29 0.53 -0.89
N ILE A 79 -21.80 0.29 0.32
CA ILE A 79 -21.73 -1.02 0.95
C ILE A 79 -22.90 -1.10 1.94
N LYS A 80 -23.63 -2.20 1.88
CA LYS A 80 -24.78 -2.41 2.78
C LYS A 80 -24.27 -2.74 4.17
N GLY A 81 -24.80 -2.07 5.19
CA GLY A 81 -24.58 -2.39 6.58
C GLY A 81 -25.16 -3.74 6.97
N GLY A 82 -24.78 -4.20 8.15
CA GLY A 82 -25.14 -5.51 8.68
C GLY A 82 -24.05 -6.08 9.58
N SER A 83 -24.26 -7.31 10.03
CA SER A 83 -23.25 -8.11 10.72
C SER A 83 -22.35 -8.80 9.71
N TYR A 84 -21.03 -8.64 9.88
CA TYR A 84 -20.01 -9.25 9.05
C TYR A 84 -18.96 -9.92 9.92
N ALA A 85 -18.44 -11.04 9.44
CA ALA A 85 -17.26 -11.62 10.02
C ALA A 85 -15.99 -10.89 9.58
N ILE A 86 -15.06 -10.73 10.53
CA ILE A 86 -13.76 -10.08 10.37
C ILE A 86 -12.67 -11.07 10.77
N GLY A 87 -11.60 -11.13 9.98
CA GLY A 87 -10.48 -12.03 10.16
C GLY A 87 -10.64 -13.38 9.44
N PRO A 88 -9.56 -14.17 9.31
CA PRO A 88 -9.58 -15.49 8.71
C PRO A 88 -10.05 -16.54 9.73
N ASP A 89 -10.49 -17.69 9.23
CA ASP A 89 -10.95 -18.81 10.06
C ASP A 89 -9.79 -19.46 10.83
N ASP A 90 -8.60 -19.50 10.22
CA ASP A 90 -7.39 -20.06 10.80
C ASP A 90 -6.60 -19.04 11.61
N GLU A 91 -5.69 -19.52 12.46
CA GLU A 91 -4.73 -18.65 13.13
C GLU A 91 -3.83 -17.93 12.10
N ASP A 92 -3.70 -16.62 12.26
CA ASP A 92 -2.88 -15.79 11.38
C ASP A 92 -1.80 -15.05 12.20
N PRO A 93 -0.51 -15.32 11.91
CA PRO A 93 0.60 -14.71 12.64
C PRO A 93 0.68 -13.18 12.43
N SER A 94 0.07 -12.60 11.38
CA SER A 94 0.00 -11.14 11.18
C SER A 94 -0.92 -10.42 12.18
N GLY A 95 -1.73 -11.17 12.93
CA GLY A 95 -2.71 -10.59 13.87
C GLY A 95 -4.04 -10.24 13.26
N ALA A 96 -4.34 -10.86 12.12
CA ALA A 96 -5.67 -10.94 11.55
C ALA A 96 -6.58 -11.96 12.27
N SER A 97 -6.10 -12.70 13.28
CA SER A 97 -6.88 -13.64 14.10
C SER A 97 -6.99 -13.16 15.57
N PRO A 98 -7.99 -13.62 16.35
CA PRO A 98 -9.06 -14.55 15.98
C PRO A 98 -10.18 -13.89 15.17
N ARG A 99 -10.92 -14.70 14.42
CA ARG A 99 -12.14 -14.27 13.75
C ARG A 99 -13.18 -13.77 14.75
N GLY A 100 -13.91 -12.72 14.38
CA GLY A 100 -15.04 -12.20 15.14
C GLY A 100 -16.08 -11.55 14.25
N GLU A 101 -17.09 -10.95 14.88
CA GLU A 101 -18.20 -10.29 14.18
C GLU A 101 -18.27 -8.82 14.54
N VAL A 102 -18.53 -7.97 13.55
CA VAL A 102 -18.81 -6.54 13.73
C VAL A 102 -20.11 -6.18 13.03
N THR A 103 -20.86 -5.26 13.61
CA THR A 103 -22.00 -4.63 12.95
C THR A 103 -21.59 -3.24 12.46
N VAL A 104 -21.83 -2.96 11.19
CA VAL A 104 -21.61 -1.63 10.58
C VAL A 104 -22.90 -1.11 9.96
N GLU A 105 -23.04 0.22 9.94
CA GLU A 105 -24.10 0.89 9.19
C GLU A 105 -23.79 0.86 7.68
N ASP A 106 -24.77 1.23 6.85
CA ASP A 106 -24.49 1.47 5.44
C ASP A 106 -23.43 2.59 5.30
N PHE A 107 -22.41 2.36 4.48
CA PHE A 107 -21.36 3.35 4.21
C PHE A 107 -21.04 3.41 2.72
N TYR A 108 -20.35 4.46 2.31
CA TYR A 108 -19.74 4.59 0.99
C TYR A 108 -18.23 4.39 1.08
N ILE A 109 -17.63 3.73 0.10
CA ILE A 109 -16.18 3.65 -0.08
C ILE A 109 -15.79 4.02 -1.49
N ASP A 110 -14.65 4.69 -1.68
CA ASP A 110 -14.15 5.05 -3.00
C ASP A 110 -13.92 3.81 -3.86
N CYS A 111 -14.33 3.88 -5.13
CA CYS A 111 -14.14 2.79 -6.09
C CYS A 111 -12.65 2.53 -6.40
N TYR A 112 -11.78 3.50 -6.18
CA TYR A 112 -10.36 3.51 -6.53
C TYR A 112 -9.56 4.15 -5.40
N GLU A 113 -8.25 3.95 -5.34
CA GLU A 113 -7.39 4.77 -4.50
C GLU A 113 -7.45 6.25 -4.95
N VAL A 114 -7.17 7.18 -4.03
CA VAL A 114 -7.10 8.60 -4.37
C VAL A 114 -5.97 8.82 -5.36
N THR A 115 -6.28 9.46 -6.49
CA THR A 115 -5.30 9.68 -7.55
C THR A 115 -4.44 10.92 -7.31
N ILE A 116 -3.28 10.97 -7.97
CA ILE A 116 -2.39 12.12 -7.96
C ILE A 116 -3.11 13.38 -8.47
N SER A 117 -3.97 13.26 -9.48
CA SER A 117 -4.74 14.41 -9.98
C SER A 117 -5.81 14.92 -9.01
N GLU A 118 -6.39 14.04 -8.21
CA GLU A 118 -7.32 14.44 -7.14
C GLU A 118 -6.58 15.14 -6.01
N TYR A 119 -5.45 14.58 -5.57
CA TYR A 119 -4.67 15.18 -4.50
C TYR A 119 -4.05 16.53 -4.91
N ALA A 120 -3.61 16.68 -6.16
CA ALA A 120 -3.16 17.97 -6.68
C ALA A 120 -4.27 19.04 -6.64
N LYS A 121 -5.55 18.68 -6.85
CA LYS A 121 -6.68 19.62 -6.69
C LYS A 121 -6.84 20.06 -5.23
N PHE A 122 -6.67 19.15 -4.28
CA PHE A 122 -6.67 19.46 -2.86
C PHE A 122 -5.56 20.46 -2.50
N LEU A 123 -4.32 20.21 -2.94
CA LEU A 123 -3.20 21.11 -2.69
C LEU A 123 -3.46 22.51 -3.28
N ASN A 124 -3.94 22.59 -4.53
CA ASN A 124 -4.30 23.87 -5.17
C ASN A 124 -5.50 24.57 -4.51
N ALA A 125 -6.32 23.86 -3.73
CA ALA A 125 -7.43 24.43 -2.97
C ALA A 125 -7.03 24.91 -1.56
N GLY A 126 -5.72 25.01 -1.28
CA GLY A 126 -5.18 25.44 0.01
C GLY A 126 -4.81 24.30 0.96
N GLY A 127 -4.69 23.07 0.46
CA GLY A 127 -4.07 21.98 1.21
C GLY A 127 -2.58 22.24 1.46
N TYR A 128 -2.10 21.90 2.66
CA TYR A 128 -0.69 22.05 3.02
C TYR A 128 0.16 20.99 2.31
N ASP A 129 1.30 21.40 1.76
CA ASP A 129 2.26 20.51 1.13
C ASP A 129 3.27 19.89 2.10
N ASP A 130 3.38 20.39 3.34
CA ASP A 130 4.17 19.76 4.42
C ASP A 130 3.73 18.30 4.74
N TYR A 131 2.53 17.91 4.28
CA TYR A 131 2.07 16.53 4.31
C TYR A 131 2.84 15.59 3.36
N TYR A 132 3.53 16.14 2.36
CA TYR A 132 4.38 15.47 1.39
C TYR A 132 5.87 15.47 1.79
N TRP A 133 6.19 16.00 2.98
CA TRP A 133 7.55 16.22 3.54
C TRP A 133 8.34 17.36 2.87
N GLU A 134 9.53 17.66 3.41
CA GLU A 134 10.49 18.68 2.95
C GLU A 134 10.94 18.50 1.49
N ASP A 135 10.45 17.44 0.84
CA ASP A 135 10.84 17.02 -0.48
C ASP A 135 9.65 16.34 -1.17
N MET A 136 8.92 17.14 -1.96
CA MET A 136 8.55 16.74 -3.32
C MET A 136 9.82 16.41 -4.15
N ALA A 137 10.75 15.60 -3.60
CA ALA A 137 12.16 15.48 -4.01
C ALA A 137 12.31 14.99 -5.44
N ASP A 138 11.33 14.21 -5.90
CA ASP A 138 11.31 13.73 -7.26
C ASP A 138 9.87 13.61 -7.78
N PRO A 139 9.41 14.56 -8.62
CA PRO A 139 8.14 14.47 -9.32
C PRO A 139 7.96 13.16 -10.09
N THR A 140 9.05 12.47 -10.47
CA THR A 140 9.00 11.17 -11.15
C THR A 140 8.32 10.11 -10.28
N TRP A 141 8.53 10.17 -8.97
CA TRP A 141 7.98 9.23 -7.98
C TRP A 141 6.63 9.70 -7.43
N CYS A 142 6.56 10.95 -6.97
CA CYS A 142 5.35 11.46 -6.32
C CYS A 142 4.25 11.89 -7.31
N GLY A 143 4.63 12.12 -8.57
CA GLY A 143 3.77 12.57 -9.67
C GLY A 143 3.28 14.01 -9.57
N ILE A 144 3.72 14.80 -8.60
CA ILE A 144 3.34 16.20 -8.41
C ILE A 144 4.55 17.12 -8.64
N ILE A 145 4.35 18.19 -9.41
CA ILE A 145 5.31 19.25 -9.67
C ILE A 145 4.84 20.53 -8.97
N LYS A 146 5.63 21.01 -7.99
CA LYS A 146 5.45 22.35 -7.41
C LYS A 146 5.90 23.41 -8.42
N LYS A 147 5.00 24.34 -8.77
CA LYS A 147 5.28 25.47 -9.68
C LYS A 147 5.55 26.79 -8.96
N GLY A 148 5.29 26.83 -7.66
CA GLY A 148 5.40 27.99 -6.80
C GLY A 148 4.64 27.73 -5.51
N GLU A 149 4.58 28.73 -4.64
CA GLU A 149 3.77 28.65 -3.42
C GLU A 149 2.28 28.46 -3.78
N GLY A 150 1.67 27.40 -3.24
CA GLY A 150 0.25 27.11 -3.49
C GLY A 150 -0.11 26.65 -4.91
N ALA A 151 0.87 26.38 -5.78
CA ALA A 151 0.63 26.00 -7.17
C ALA A 151 1.25 24.63 -7.52
N TYR A 152 0.40 23.67 -7.86
CA TYR A 152 0.78 22.27 -8.09
C TYR A 152 0.22 21.75 -9.42
N THR A 153 1.05 21.05 -10.18
CA THR A 153 0.64 20.38 -11.43
C THR A 153 1.01 18.91 -11.37
N VAL A 154 0.37 18.08 -12.20
CA VAL A 154 0.63 16.64 -12.26
C VAL A 154 1.67 16.37 -13.35
N VAL A 155 2.58 15.41 -13.11
CA VAL A 155 3.46 14.89 -14.16
C VAL A 155 2.58 14.29 -15.27
N PRO A 156 2.75 14.71 -16.54
CA PRO A 156 1.94 14.18 -17.63
C PRO A 156 1.94 12.66 -17.69
N GLY A 157 0.75 12.05 -17.74
CA GLY A 157 0.59 10.59 -17.76
C GLY A 157 0.49 9.93 -16.38
N LYS A 158 0.67 10.69 -15.28
CA LYS A 158 0.54 10.18 -13.90
C LYS A 158 -0.80 10.53 -13.25
N GLU A 159 -1.74 11.14 -13.98
CA GLU A 159 -2.99 11.70 -13.44
C GLU A 159 -3.85 10.69 -12.68
N PHE A 160 -3.82 9.43 -13.13
CA PHE A 160 -4.63 8.34 -12.60
C PHE A 160 -3.83 7.36 -11.74
N TYR A 161 -2.57 7.63 -11.45
CA TYR A 161 -1.80 6.80 -10.52
C TYR A 161 -2.26 7.11 -9.09
N PRO A 162 -2.18 6.14 -8.16
CA PRO A 162 -2.48 6.37 -6.75
C PRO A 162 -1.49 7.38 -6.17
N VAL A 163 -2.01 8.25 -5.31
CA VAL A 163 -1.20 9.17 -4.53
C VAL A 163 -0.43 8.39 -3.46
N CYS A 164 0.88 8.63 -3.36
CA CYS A 164 1.77 8.00 -2.38
C CYS A 164 2.68 9.03 -1.75
N LEU A 165 3.58 8.59 -0.86
CA LEU A 165 4.59 9.44 -0.23
C LEU A 165 4.00 10.58 0.61
N ILE A 166 2.80 10.38 1.17
CA ILE A 166 2.15 11.36 2.05
C ILE A 166 2.08 10.86 3.48
N LYS A 167 2.05 11.80 4.41
CA LYS A 167 1.72 11.54 5.81
C LYS A 167 0.22 11.23 5.95
N ILE A 168 -0.15 10.43 6.95
CA ILE A 168 -1.55 10.12 7.24
C ILE A 168 -2.37 11.39 7.54
N GLU A 169 -1.75 12.43 8.11
CA GLU A 169 -2.35 13.74 8.30
C GLU A 169 -2.79 14.38 6.97
N GLY A 170 -2.01 14.18 5.90
CA GLY A 170 -2.38 14.61 4.54
C GLY A 170 -3.55 13.84 3.98
N ALA A 171 -3.56 12.51 4.17
CA ALA A 171 -4.68 11.67 3.77
C ALA A 171 -5.99 12.08 4.49
N LYS A 172 -5.91 12.36 5.79
CA LYS A 172 -7.03 12.86 6.60
C LYS A 172 -7.48 14.26 6.16
N ALA A 173 -6.54 15.16 5.90
CA ALA A 173 -6.83 16.52 5.45
C ALA A 173 -7.51 16.51 4.07
N TYR A 174 -7.00 15.70 3.13
CA TYR A 174 -7.65 15.47 1.84
C TYR A 174 -9.06 14.92 2.02
N ALA A 175 -9.22 13.85 2.81
CA ALA A 175 -10.52 13.22 3.01
C ALA A 175 -11.54 14.22 3.55
N LYS A 176 -11.15 15.02 4.55
CA LYS A 176 -11.98 16.09 5.11
C LYS A 176 -12.34 17.15 4.06
N TRP A 177 -11.37 17.62 3.28
CA TRP A 177 -11.60 18.59 2.20
C TRP A 177 -12.58 18.05 1.15
N ALA A 178 -12.48 16.75 0.83
CA ALA A 178 -13.37 16.08 -0.11
C ALA A 178 -14.76 15.76 0.47
N GLY A 179 -15.05 16.11 1.73
CA GLY A 179 -16.31 15.77 2.41
C GLY A 179 -16.43 14.27 2.71
N LYS A 180 -15.31 13.63 3.03
CA LYS A 180 -15.15 12.20 3.29
C LYS A 180 -14.34 11.99 4.58
N ARG A 181 -14.00 10.74 4.87
CA ARG A 181 -13.04 10.31 5.91
C ARG A 181 -12.19 9.15 5.40
N LEU A 182 -11.21 8.72 6.17
CA LEU A 182 -10.58 7.42 5.93
C LEU A 182 -11.52 6.29 6.35
N PRO A 183 -11.46 5.10 5.73
CA PRO A 183 -12.21 3.95 6.17
C PRO A 183 -11.72 3.49 7.56
N THR A 184 -12.63 2.91 8.32
CA THR A 184 -12.22 2.03 9.43
C THR A 184 -11.62 0.75 8.87
N GLU A 185 -10.85 0.03 9.69
CA GLU A 185 -10.30 -1.28 9.31
C GLU A 185 -11.39 -2.24 8.85
N TYR A 186 -12.49 -2.27 9.59
CA TYR A 186 -13.60 -3.18 9.33
C TYR A 186 -14.35 -2.84 8.05
N GLU A 187 -14.62 -1.55 7.80
CA GLU A 187 -15.24 -1.12 6.54
C GLU A 187 -14.38 -1.48 5.33
N TRP A 188 -13.06 -1.34 5.45
CA TRP A 188 -12.14 -1.73 4.40
C TRP A 188 -12.21 -3.24 4.14
N GLU A 189 -12.15 -4.07 5.19
CA GLU A 189 -12.23 -5.53 5.04
C GLU A 189 -13.58 -5.96 4.45
N ILE A 190 -14.68 -5.40 4.96
CA ILE A 190 -16.04 -5.68 4.47
C ILE A 190 -16.16 -5.30 3.00
N ALA A 191 -15.62 -4.15 2.60
CA ALA A 191 -15.64 -3.73 1.20
C ALA A 191 -14.87 -4.69 0.28
N ALA A 192 -13.72 -5.23 0.73
CA ALA A 192 -12.93 -6.20 -0.02
C ALA A 192 -13.64 -7.56 -0.13
N ARG A 193 -14.08 -8.09 1.02
CA ARG A 193 -14.59 -9.47 1.13
C ARG A 193 -16.05 -9.63 0.73
N GLY A 194 -16.85 -8.57 0.93
CA GLY A 194 -18.30 -8.62 0.80
C GLY A 194 -18.96 -9.65 1.73
N SER A 195 -20.27 -9.86 1.55
CA SER A 195 -21.03 -10.83 2.35
C SER A 195 -20.68 -12.30 2.09
N GLN A 196 -19.84 -12.56 1.09
CA GLN A 196 -19.34 -13.90 0.75
C GLN A 196 -18.03 -14.22 1.46
N GLU A 197 -17.47 -13.27 2.23
CA GLU A 197 -16.27 -13.46 3.03
C GLU A 197 -15.04 -13.89 2.22
N ARG A 198 -14.97 -13.44 0.95
CA ARG A 198 -13.94 -13.85 -0.02
C ARG A 198 -12.54 -13.66 0.54
N LEU A 199 -11.62 -14.56 0.19
CA LEU A 199 -10.22 -14.49 0.61
C LEU A 199 -9.49 -13.30 -0.04
N TYR A 200 -9.80 -13.03 -1.31
CA TYR A 200 -9.33 -11.89 -2.09
C TYR A 200 -10.53 -11.09 -2.61
N PRO A 201 -10.33 -9.83 -3.05
CA PRO A 201 -11.44 -8.98 -3.54
C PRO A 201 -12.31 -9.66 -4.62
N TRP A 202 -11.69 -10.45 -5.50
CA TRP A 202 -12.33 -11.16 -6.60
C TRP A 202 -12.87 -12.55 -6.26
N GLY A 203 -12.51 -13.15 -5.12
CA GLY A 203 -12.85 -14.53 -4.78
C GLY A 203 -11.71 -15.26 -4.07
N ASP A 204 -11.70 -16.59 -4.16
CA ASP A 204 -10.74 -17.44 -3.43
C ASP A 204 -9.61 -17.98 -4.32
N GLU A 205 -9.61 -17.58 -5.58
CA GLU A 205 -8.58 -17.91 -6.55
C GLU A 205 -7.27 -17.19 -6.21
N VAL A 206 -6.15 -17.92 -6.28
CA VAL A 206 -4.81 -17.40 -5.99
C VAL A 206 -4.50 -16.17 -6.87
N PRO A 207 -3.86 -15.12 -6.32
CA PRO A 207 -3.49 -13.94 -7.09
C PRO A 207 -2.61 -14.26 -8.29
N ASP A 208 -2.91 -13.60 -9.41
CA ASP A 208 -2.07 -13.60 -10.61
C ASP A 208 -2.01 -12.20 -11.22
N ILE A 209 -1.10 -12.05 -12.19
CA ILE A 209 -0.79 -10.79 -12.88
C ILE A 209 -1.96 -10.22 -13.70
N THR A 210 -3.10 -10.92 -13.80
CA THR A 210 -4.31 -10.42 -14.46
C THR A 210 -5.29 -9.77 -13.50
N ARG A 211 -5.12 -9.97 -12.19
CA ARG A 211 -6.03 -9.49 -11.14
C ARG A 211 -5.42 -8.42 -10.22
N ALA A 212 -4.09 -8.35 -10.07
CA ALA A 212 -3.47 -7.35 -9.21
C ALA A 212 -2.04 -7.01 -9.65
N ASN A 213 -1.54 -5.87 -9.16
CA ASN A 213 -0.13 -5.49 -9.23
C ASN A 213 0.56 -5.83 -7.90
N PHE A 214 1.49 -6.78 -7.90
CA PHE A 214 2.16 -7.30 -6.70
C PHE A 214 3.48 -8.01 -7.07
N ASP A 215 4.23 -8.47 -6.07
CA ASP A 215 5.49 -9.24 -6.19
C ASP A 215 6.51 -8.64 -7.18
N TYR A 216 6.55 -7.31 -7.27
CA TYR A 216 7.47 -6.55 -8.12
C TYR A 216 7.38 -6.85 -9.62
N HIS A 217 6.30 -7.50 -10.10
CA HIS A 217 6.18 -7.88 -11.51
C HIS A 217 6.29 -6.67 -12.46
N ILE A 218 5.75 -5.52 -12.07
CA ILE A 218 5.86 -4.25 -12.82
C ILE A 218 6.99 -3.36 -12.28
N GLY A 219 7.29 -3.45 -10.98
CA GLY A 219 8.31 -2.64 -10.31
C GLY A 219 7.87 -1.22 -9.95
N HIS A 220 6.59 -0.87 -10.13
CA HIS A 220 5.99 0.40 -9.68
C HIS A 220 4.46 0.27 -9.59
N THR A 221 3.78 1.26 -8.99
CA THR A 221 2.32 1.43 -9.11
C THR A 221 1.87 1.57 -10.57
N VAL A 222 0.58 1.31 -10.82
CA VAL A 222 -0.09 1.50 -12.12
C VAL A 222 -1.30 2.43 -11.96
N PRO A 223 -1.91 2.94 -13.05
CA PRO A 223 -3.16 3.68 -12.96
C PRO A 223 -4.24 2.90 -12.21
N VAL A 224 -5.02 3.58 -11.38
CA VAL A 224 -6.15 2.96 -10.68
C VAL A 224 -7.17 2.39 -11.66
N GLY A 225 -7.77 1.26 -11.31
CA GLY A 225 -8.68 0.51 -12.17
C GLY A 225 -7.98 -0.37 -13.20
N SER A 226 -6.67 -0.60 -13.06
CA SER A 226 -5.88 -1.36 -14.04
C SER A 226 -6.30 -2.81 -14.20
N TYR A 227 -6.84 -3.39 -13.13
CA TYR A 227 -7.18 -4.80 -13.06
C TYR A 227 -8.70 -4.99 -12.93
N PRO A 228 -9.46 -4.96 -14.02
CA PRO A 228 -10.92 -5.12 -13.97
C PRO A 228 -11.37 -6.51 -13.51
N MET A 229 -10.49 -7.52 -13.61
CA MET A 229 -10.73 -8.87 -13.06
C MET A 229 -10.42 -8.96 -11.56
N GLY A 230 -9.72 -7.96 -10.99
CA GLY A 230 -9.37 -7.89 -9.57
C GLY A 230 -10.34 -7.11 -8.70
N LYS A 231 -11.38 -6.52 -9.28
CA LYS A 231 -12.36 -5.75 -8.52
C LYS A 231 -13.28 -6.65 -7.70
N THR A 232 -13.86 -6.07 -6.65
CA THR A 232 -14.93 -6.70 -5.87
C THR A 232 -16.22 -6.85 -6.67
N THR A 233 -17.13 -7.71 -6.20
CA THR A 233 -18.48 -7.85 -6.80
C THR A 233 -19.24 -6.53 -6.82
N GLU A 234 -19.03 -5.70 -5.79
CA GLU A 234 -19.61 -4.38 -5.61
C GLU A 234 -18.97 -3.34 -6.57
N GLY A 235 -17.82 -3.67 -7.15
CA GLY A 235 -17.10 -2.87 -8.14
C GLY A 235 -16.10 -1.89 -7.53
N VAL A 236 -15.46 -2.28 -6.43
CA VAL A 236 -14.31 -1.57 -5.83
C VAL A 236 -13.03 -2.19 -6.38
N TYR A 237 -12.16 -1.36 -6.95
CA TYR A 237 -10.92 -1.78 -7.61
C TYR A 237 -9.74 -1.70 -6.65
N ASP A 238 -8.70 -2.47 -6.98
CA ASP A 238 -7.35 -2.35 -6.39
C ASP A 238 -7.35 -2.49 -4.86
N MET A 239 -8.33 -3.22 -4.30
CA MET A 239 -8.36 -3.58 -2.87
C MET A 239 -7.26 -4.60 -2.51
N ALA A 240 -6.54 -5.13 -3.51
CA ALA A 240 -5.40 -6.02 -3.32
C ALA A 240 -4.27 -5.60 -4.28
N GLY A 241 -3.11 -5.27 -3.71
CA GLY A 241 -1.94 -4.84 -4.46
C GLY A 241 -2.02 -3.37 -4.86
N ASN A 242 -1.18 -2.98 -5.83
CA ASN A 242 -0.93 -1.60 -6.22
C ASN A 242 -0.36 -0.76 -5.07
N VAL A 243 -1.16 -0.31 -4.11
CA VAL A 243 -0.66 0.38 -2.90
C VAL A 243 -1.32 -0.14 -1.64
N ASN A 244 -0.55 -0.21 -0.57
CA ASN A 244 -1.06 -0.47 0.76
C ASN A 244 -1.84 0.77 1.22
N GLU A 245 -3.00 0.58 1.86
CA GLU A 245 -3.92 1.68 2.10
C GLU A 245 -4.02 2.06 3.57
N MET A 246 -3.79 3.34 3.86
CA MET A 246 -3.87 3.89 5.22
C MET A 246 -5.29 3.78 5.81
N ILE A 247 -5.36 3.30 7.05
CA ILE A 247 -6.58 3.24 7.86
C ILE A 247 -6.59 4.33 8.93
N ASP A 248 -7.77 4.81 9.33
CA ASP A 248 -7.92 5.86 10.35
C ASP A 248 -7.59 5.44 11.79
N LYS A 249 -6.66 4.50 11.98
CA LYS A 249 -6.24 4.01 13.30
C LYS A 249 -4.81 3.48 13.28
N LYS A 250 -4.23 3.37 14.48
CA LYS A 250 -3.06 2.54 14.71
C LYS A 250 -3.46 1.07 14.70
N TRP A 251 -2.48 0.20 14.50
CA TRP A 251 -2.69 -1.22 14.71
C TRP A 251 -3.07 -1.47 16.17
N GLU A 252 -4.20 -2.14 16.38
CA GLU A 252 -4.72 -2.54 17.68
C GLU A 252 -5.18 -3.99 17.57
N GLU A 253 -5.14 -4.72 18.67
CA GLU A 253 -5.76 -6.05 18.69
C GLU A 253 -7.27 -5.94 18.52
N TYR A 254 -7.87 -7.00 17.97
CA TYR A 254 -9.31 -7.03 17.92
C TYR A 254 -9.92 -7.00 19.34
N PRO A 255 -11.06 -6.32 19.54
CA PRO A 255 -11.74 -6.27 20.83
C PRO A 255 -12.12 -7.65 21.39
N TRP A 256 -12.28 -8.66 20.53
CA TRP A 256 -12.56 -10.05 20.88
C TRP A 256 -11.31 -10.95 20.89
N GLY A 257 -10.13 -10.39 20.59
CA GLY A 257 -8.86 -11.10 20.59
C GLY A 257 -8.22 -11.20 21.97
N LYS A 258 -7.25 -12.11 22.12
CA LYS A 258 -6.38 -12.15 23.29
C LYS A 258 -5.21 -11.20 23.10
N LYS A 259 -4.77 -10.57 24.19
CA LYS A 259 -3.53 -9.78 24.20
C LYS A 259 -2.33 -10.65 23.85
N ARG A 260 -1.56 -10.20 22.84
CA ARG A 260 -0.35 -10.80 22.31
C ARG A 260 0.84 -9.93 22.72
N GLU A 261 1.57 -10.39 23.72
CA GLU A 261 2.70 -9.66 24.32
C GLU A 261 3.88 -9.44 23.35
N ASP A 262 3.95 -10.23 22.27
CA ASP A 262 4.94 -10.17 21.20
C ASP A 262 4.66 -9.07 20.15
N PHE A 263 3.48 -8.43 20.17
CA PHE A 263 3.07 -7.41 19.18
C PHE A 263 3.38 -5.95 19.57
N THR A 264 4.15 -5.73 20.64
CA THR A 264 4.42 -4.41 21.22
C THR A 264 5.00 -3.36 20.27
N GLN A 265 5.71 -3.77 19.21
CA GLN A 265 6.25 -2.85 18.20
C GLN A 265 5.25 -2.54 17.07
N ALA A 266 4.33 -3.46 16.74
CA ALA A 266 3.27 -3.23 15.76
C ALA A 266 2.26 -2.19 16.26
N LEU A 267 1.93 -2.24 17.56
CA LEU A 267 1.03 -1.30 18.26
C LEU A 267 1.44 0.19 18.14
N LYS A 268 2.69 0.48 17.75
CA LYS A 268 3.20 1.86 17.65
C LYS A 268 2.98 2.48 16.26
N ASN A 269 2.54 1.71 15.27
CA ASN A 269 2.55 2.13 13.87
C ASN A 269 1.13 2.24 13.27
N PRO A 270 0.93 3.10 12.24
CA PRO A 270 -0.31 3.15 11.49
C PRO A 270 -0.63 1.79 10.85
N LEU A 271 -1.90 1.40 10.91
CA LEU A 271 -2.41 0.21 10.23
C LEU A 271 -2.60 0.51 8.74
N CYS A 272 -2.23 -0.44 7.89
CA CYS A 272 -2.53 -0.42 6.46
C CYS A 272 -3.10 -1.76 5.99
N ARG A 273 -3.78 -1.74 4.83
CA ARG A 273 -4.52 -2.88 4.27
C ARG A 273 -4.29 -3.03 2.76
N GLY A 274 -4.41 -4.27 2.27
CA GLY A 274 -4.45 -4.61 0.85
C GLY A 274 -3.11 -5.04 0.23
N GLY A 275 -1.99 -4.74 0.88
CA GLY A 275 -0.67 -4.94 0.30
C GLY A 275 -0.43 -4.00 -0.89
N ALA A 276 0.73 -4.09 -1.51
CA ALA A 276 1.15 -3.19 -2.58
C ALA A 276 1.80 -3.92 -3.75
N TRP A 277 2.25 -3.17 -4.76
CA TRP A 277 3.02 -3.68 -5.90
C TRP A 277 4.30 -4.43 -5.51
N THR A 278 4.81 -4.17 -4.30
CA THR A 278 5.97 -4.84 -3.69
C THR A 278 5.60 -6.09 -2.90
N SER A 279 4.32 -6.32 -2.61
CA SER A 279 3.92 -7.32 -1.63
C SER A 279 3.81 -8.73 -2.24
N PRO A 280 4.20 -9.78 -1.52
CA PRO A 280 3.96 -11.15 -1.94
C PRO A 280 2.46 -11.54 -1.83
N ASN A 281 2.07 -12.64 -2.48
CA ASN A 281 0.65 -13.06 -2.61
C ASN A 281 -0.08 -13.22 -1.28
N ASN A 282 0.61 -13.63 -0.22
CA ASN A 282 0.01 -13.82 1.10
C ASN A 282 -0.44 -12.50 1.75
N PHE A 283 0.15 -11.36 1.35
CA PHE A 283 -0.19 -10.04 1.88
C PHE A 283 -1.38 -9.41 1.16
N LEU A 284 -1.81 -10.01 0.04
CA LEU A 284 -2.96 -9.55 -0.74
C LEU A 284 -4.30 -10.07 -0.21
N LYS A 285 -4.27 -10.98 0.78
CA LYS A 285 -5.49 -11.48 1.41
C LYS A 285 -6.25 -10.30 2.00
N ALA A 286 -7.56 -10.27 1.82
CA ALA A 286 -8.40 -9.20 2.31
C ALA A 286 -8.39 -9.07 3.85
N THR A 287 -7.95 -10.11 4.56
CA THR A 287 -7.78 -10.16 6.02
C THR A 287 -6.40 -9.69 6.48
N TYR A 288 -5.39 -9.61 5.60
CA TYR A 288 -4.01 -9.36 5.99
C TYR A 288 -3.82 -7.95 6.56
N ARG A 289 -3.25 -7.84 7.76
CA ARG A 289 -3.02 -6.58 8.47
C ARG A 289 -1.56 -6.23 8.37
N ASP A 290 -1.26 -5.02 7.89
CA ASP A 290 0.11 -4.55 7.77
C ASP A 290 0.36 -3.33 8.66
N VAL A 291 1.63 -3.10 9.01
CA VAL A 291 2.08 -1.96 9.79
C VAL A 291 3.21 -1.24 9.08
N VAL A 292 3.01 0.03 8.77
CA VAL A 292 4.08 0.85 8.19
C VAL A 292 4.98 1.33 9.32
N LYS A 293 6.13 0.67 9.50
CA LYS A 293 7.09 0.99 10.58
C LYS A 293 7.64 2.41 10.42
N HIS A 294 7.58 3.17 11.51
CA HIS A 294 8.18 4.50 11.78
C HIS A 294 8.64 5.31 10.55
N HIS A 295 7.87 6.37 10.26
CA HIS A 295 8.28 7.59 9.54
C HIS A 295 8.45 7.60 8.02
N TYR A 296 8.11 6.56 7.26
CA TYR A 296 8.32 6.61 5.81
C TYR A 296 7.02 6.62 5.00
N MET A 297 6.71 7.82 4.54
CA MET A 297 6.08 8.11 3.25
C MET A 297 6.72 7.20 2.20
N ALA A 298 6.06 6.09 1.88
CA ALA A 298 6.59 5.07 0.99
C ALA A 298 5.91 5.13 -0.38
N PRO A 299 6.63 4.83 -1.49
CA PRO A 299 6.09 4.90 -2.86
C PRO A 299 5.07 3.79 -3.16
N PHE A 300 4.72 2.99 -2.15
CA PHE A 300 3.77 1.90 -2.21
C PHE A 300 2.69 2.01 -1.12
N VAL A 301 2.63 3.13 -0.39
CA VAL A 301 1.58 3.41 0.61
C VAL A 301 0.76 4.61 0.14
N GLY A 302 -0.52 4.37 -0.11
CA GLY A 302 -1.50 5.37 -0.50
C GLY A 302 -2.74 5.29 0.40
N PHE A 303 -3.89 5.70 -0.12
CA PHE A 303 -5.14 5.61 0.62
C PHE A 303 -6.36 5.71 -0.31
N ARG A 304 -7.51 5.28 0.20
CA ARG A 304 -8.83 5.59 -0.34
C ARG A 304 -9.71 6.19 0.74
N CYS A 305 -10.81 6.85 0.36
CA CYS A 305 -11.74 7.41 1.33
C CYS A 305 -12.99 6.55 1.50
N ALA A 306 -13.65 6.77 2.64
CA ALA A 306 -15.01 6.32 2.93
C ALA A 306 -15.88 7.51 3.35
N ARG A 307 -17.20 7.33 3.38
CA ARG A 307 -18.16 8.34 3.83
C ARG A 307 -19.39 7.67 4.40
N ASP A 308 -19.93 8.23 5.47
CA ASP A 308 -21.20 7.78 6.03
C ASP A 308 -22.37 8.03 5.06
N THR A 309 -23.48 7.32 5.24
CA THR A 309 -24.67 7.47 4.40
C THR A 309 -25.63 8.58 4.84
N LYS A 310 -25.34 9.23 5.99
CA LYS A 310 -26.13 10.32 6.58
C LYS A 310 -25.24 11.51 6.90
#